data_AF-A0A3S9PKQ6-F1
#
_entry.id   AF-A0A3S9PKQ6-F1
#
_cell.length_a   1.000
_cell.length_b   1.000
_cell.length_c   1.000
_cell.angle_alpha   90.00
_cell.angle_beta   90.00
_cell.angle_gamma   90.00
#
_symmetry.space_group_name_H-M   'P 1'
#
loop_
_entity.id
_entity.type
_entity.pdbx_description
1 polymer ?
#
loop_
_entity_poly.entity_id
_entity_poly.type
_entity_poly.pdbx_seq_one_letter_code
_entity_poly.pdbx_strand_id
1 'polypeptide(L)'
;MDALENERDGGGMRAGRSAAPGSCRRRRWPGILDVAGSVIIRARGTSTRSRSSIRMPENTMTRRVARTAAAALTAASLVALAGTATTAQADDKDAHTGAKGTHAGKHPIHVLYLKFVKNKQDHTDSRLYVVRDGSVVKSYRAGSGQGPDAMNECRVMKGWLPSGDYSVKGYERKHNGDIKGYAIALSNATCKDGKTARKDLFIHSEMTRDGGRGGPESQRWDGVKDYNSNGCIKLRPDHIKDMYGWFEKNGWPRTLKVVG
;
A
#
# COMPACT_ATOMS: atom_id res chain seq x y z
N MET A 1 48.25 -30.38 40.77
CA MET A 1 48.59 -31.43 39.81
C MET A 1 47.36 -31.86 39.03
N ASP A 2 46.97 -31.24 37.93
CA ASP A 2 47.07 -29.88 37.41
C ASP A 2 46.11 -29.86 36.21
N ALA A 3 45.53 -28.70 35.98
CA ALA A 3 44.84 -28.35 34.73
C ALA A 3 45.84 -28.32 33.56
N LEU A 4 45.29 -28.20 32.33
CA LEU A 4 45.81 -27.59 31.09
C LEU A 4 45.24 -28.38 29.89
N GLU A 5 44.20 -27.90 29.20
CA GLU A 5 44.26 -27.03 28.01
C GLU A 5 45.10 -27.61 26.86
N ASN A 6 44.47 -27.95 25.72
CA ASN A 6 44.79 -27.27 24.46
C ASN A 6 43.75 -27.50 23.35
N GLU A 7 43.51 -26.41 22.63
CA GLU A 7 42.58 -26.19 21.53
C GLU A 7 43.00 -26.89 20.22
N ARG A 8 42.02 -27.15 19.34
CA ARG A 8 42.19 -26.79 17.93
C ARG A 8 40.87 -26.58 17.21
N ASP A 9 40.67 -25.30 16.88
CA ASP A 9 39.62 -24.71 16.06
C ASP A 9 39.56 -25.25 14.62
N GLY A 10 38.33 -25.33 14.12
CA GLY A 10 38.02 -25.59 12.71
C GLY A 10 36.60 -25.13 12.34
N GLY A 11 36.13 -24.03 12.94
CA GLY A 11 34.80 -23.46 12.69
C GLY A 11 34.75 -22.64 11.41
N GLY A 12 34.51 -23.29 10.27
CA GLY A 12 34.23 -22.62 9.01
C GLY A 12 32.95 -21.78 9.07
N MET A 13 33.11 -20.46 9.18
CA MET A 13 32.04 -19.48 9.04
C MET A 13 31.44 -19.56 7.63
N ARG A 14 30.30 -20.23 7.49
CA ARG A 14 29.41 -20.02 6.34
C ARG A 14 28.60 -18.77 6.60
N ALA A 15 28.87 -17.73 5.81
CA ALA A 15 28.09 -16.51 5.74
C ALA A 15 26.59 -16.83 5.61
N GLY A 16 25.83 -16.51 6.66
CA GLY A 16 24.37 -16.52 6.65
C GLY A 16 23.89 -15.50 5.63
N ARG A 17 23.37 -15.99 4.50
CA ARG A 17 22.64 -15.15 3.55
C ARG A 17 21.33 -14.75 4.23
N SER A 18 21.23 -13.49 4.63
CA SER A 18 19.96 -12.87 5.03
C SER A 18 18.91 -13.15 3.95
N ALA A 19 17.82 -13.79 4.36
CA ALA A 19 16.68 -14.05 3.49
C ALA A 19 16.11 -12.70 3.02
N ALA A 20 16.09 -12.48 1.71
CA ALA A 20 15.56 -11.27 1.11
C ALA A 20 14.02 -11.20 1.31
N PRO A 21 13.45 -10.02 1.56
CA PRO A 21 12.00 -9.83 1.63
C PRO A 21 11.37 -10.15 0.27
N GLY A 22 10.34 -11.00 0.29
CA GLY A 22 9.79 -11.71 -0.85
C GLY A 22 9.26 -10.83 -1.98
N SER A 23 9.68 -11.12 -3.21
CA SER A 23 9.01 -10.66 -4.43
C SER A 23 7.64 -11.29 -4.52
N CYS A 24 6.59 -10.53 -4.82
CA CYS A 24 5.26 -11.11 -5.05
C CYS A 24 5.17 -11.58 -6.51
N ARG A 25 5.09 -12.88 -6.79
CA ARG A 25 4.70 -13.42 -8.11
C ARG A 25 3.25 -13.89 -8.10
N ARG A 26 2.56 -13.73 -9.23
CA ARG A 26 1.13 -14.05 -9.39
C ARG A 26 0.83 -15.55 -9.40
N ARG A 27 -0.22 -15.96 -8.67
CA ARG A 27 -1.20 -16.94 -9.14
C ARG A 27 -2.42 -16.20 -9.72
N ARG A 28 -3.13 -16.83 -10.66
CA ARG A 28 -4.37 -16.31 -11.24
C ARG A 28 -5.45 -16.31 -10.17
N TRP A 29 -5.96 -15.13 -9.81
CA TRP A 29 -7.04 -14.97 -8.84
C TRP A 29 -8.37 -15.44 -9.45
N PRO A 30 -9.21 -16.21 -8.72
CA PRO A 30 -10.59 -16.43 -9.14
C PRO A 30 -11.30 -15.07 -9.07
N GLY A 31 -11.55 -14.48 -10.23
CA GLY A 31 -12.02 -13.11 -10.35
C GLY A 31 -13.41 -12.89 -9.75
N ILE A 32 -13.61 -11.73 -9.13
CA ILE A 32 -14.90 -11.04 -9.19
C ILE A 32 -15.21 -10.87 -10.68
N LEU A 33 -16.35 -11.38 -11.13
CA LEU A 33 -16.79 -11.36 -12.54
C LEU A 33 -16.67 -9.94 -13.12
N ASP A 34 -15.69 -9.75 -14.01
CA ASP A 34 -15.62 -8.59 -14.91
C ASP A 34 -16.64 -8.84 -16.03
N VAL A 35 -17.82 -8.23 -15.93
CA VAL A 35 -18.72 -8.03 -17.07
C VAL A 35 -18.28 -6.74 -17.74
N ALA A 36 -17.35 -6.84 -18.68
CA ALA A 36 -17.07 -5.75 -19.61
C ALA A 36 -16.55 -6.32 -20.93
N GLY A 37 -17.42 -6.30 -21.93
CA GLY A 37 -17.03 -6.54 -23.32
C GLY A 37 -16.02 -5.49 -23.78
N SER A 38 -15.01 -5.92 -24.52
CA SER A 38 -14.14 -5.01 -25.26
C SER A 38 -13.86 -5.59 -26.64
N VAL A 39 -14.36 -4.85 -27.62
CA VAL A 39 -14.08 -4.94 -29.05
C VAL A 39 -12.59 -4.70 -29.26
N ILE A 40 -11.93 -5.60 -29.98
CA ILE A 40 -10.50 -5.50 -30.32
C ILE A 40 -10.37 -4.69 -31.61
N ILE A 41 -9.76 -3.50 -31.53
CA ILE A 41 -9.20 -2.81 -32.70
C ILE A 41 -7.68 -3.00 -32.67
N ARG A 42 -7.16 -3.72 -33.66
CA ARG A 42 -5.72 -3.89 -33.92
C ARG A 42 -5.21 -2.69 -34.73
N ALA A 43 -4.24 -1.96 -34.19
CA ALA A 43 -3.37 -1.08 -34.97
C ALA A 43 -1.95 -1.66 -35.02
N ARG A 44 -1.46 -1.92 -36.24
CA ARG A 44 -0.07 -2.28 -36.54
C ARG A 44 0.74 -0.98 -36.64
N GLY A 45 1.82 -0.87 -35.87
CA GLY A 45 2.80 0.21 -35.99
C GLY A 45 4.20 -0.38 -36.23
N THR A 46 4.78 -0.04 -37.37
CA THR A 46 6.08 -0.50 -37.86
C THR A 46 7.25 0.16 -37.12
N SER A 47 8.25 -0.66 -36.80
CA SER A 47 9.49 -0.29 -36.12
C SER A 47 10.56 0.17 -37.12
N THR A 48 11.07 1.38 -36.97
CA THR A 48 12.33 1.83 -37.59
C THR A 48 13.40 2.05 -36.52
N ARG A 49 14.52 1.33 -36.68
CA ARG A 49 15.73 1.41 -35.85
C ARG A 49 16.64 2.48 -36.44
N SER A 50 17.11 3.43 -35.64
CA SER A 50 18.24 4.28 -36.01
C SER A 50 19.30 4.26 -34.91
N ARG A 51 20.54 3.98 -35.32
CA ARG A 51 21.77 3.98 -34.51
C ARG A 51 22.16 5.42 -34.19
N SER A 52 22.80 5.64 -33.04
CA SER A 52 23.98 6.51 -32.95
C SER A 52 24.75 6.22 -31.66
N SER A 53 26.01 5.81 -31.85
CA SER A 53 27.08 5.73 -30.87
C SER A 53 27.62 7.14 -30.67
N ILE A 54 27.64 7.65 -29.43
CA ILE A 54 28.42 8.84 -29.07
C ILE A 54 29.13 8.59 -27.74
N ARG A 55 30.41 8.97 -27.77
CA ARG A 55 31.49 8.81 -26.80
C ARG A 55 31.17 9.31 -25.40
N MET A 56 31.72 8.60 -24.40
CA MET A 56 31.99 9.13 -23.06
C MET A 56 33.23 10.03 -23.09
N PRO A 57 33.22 11.16 -22.39
CA PRO A 57 34.43 11.71 -21.79
C PRO A 57 34.48 11.37 -20.29
N GLU A 58 35.60 10.77 -19.90
CA GLU A 58 36.18 10.94 -18.56
C GLU A 58 36.46 12.42 -18.33
N ASN A 59 36.16 12.92 -17.12
CA ASN A 59 37.05 13.83 -16.41
C ASN A 59 36.56 14.14 -14.98
N THR A 60 37.43 13.74 -14.05
CA THR A 60 38.05 14.60 -13.02
C THR A 60 37.21 15.10 -11.84
N MET A 61 37.64 14.61 -10.67
CA MET A 61 37.40 15.14 -9.33
C MET A 61 37.46 16.66 -9.26
N THR A 62 36.55 17.27 -8.50
CA THR A 62 36.92 18.42 -7.65
C THR A 62 36.01 18.50 -6.43
N ARG A 63 36.62 18.27 -5.26
CA ARG A 63 36.07 18.66 -3.95
C ARG A 63 35.96 20.18 -3.90
N ARG A 64 34.82 20.70 -3.46
CA ARG A 64 34.79 21.97 -2.71
C ARG A 64 33.87 21.83 -1.50
N VAL A 65 34.49 22.02 -0.34
CA VAL A 65 33.85 22.26 0.95
C VAL A 65 33.44 23.73 0.96
N ALA A 66 32.21 24.02 1.39
CA ALA A 66 31.86 25.33 1.91
C ALA A 66 30.84 25.15 3.04
N ARG A 67 31.24 25.58 4.24
CA ARG A 67 30.40 25.77 5.42
C ARG A 67 29.88 27.20 5.40
N THR A 68 28.59 27.40 5.69
CA THR A 68 27.99 28.60 6.30
C THR A 68 26.65 28.13 6.90
N ALA A 69 26.51 28.00 8.22
CA ALA A 69 26.29 29.03 9.25
C ALA A 69 24.90 29.70 9.19
N ALA A 70 24.01 29.19 10.05
CA ALA A 70 23.20 29.87 11.06
C ALA A 70 22.08 30.89 10.70
N ALA A 71 21.15 30.97 11.68
CA ALA A 71 20.14 32.00 11.97
C ALA A 71 18.84 31.96 11.13
N ALA A 72 17.66 32.25 11.66
CA ALA A 72 17.13 32.45 13.01
C ALA A 72 15.59 32.55 12.90
N LEU A 73 14.90 32.25 14.01
CA LEU A 73 13.68 32.88 14.55
C LEU A 73 12.64 33.52 13.61
N THR A 74 11.37 33.12 13.78
CA THR A 74 10.20 33.96 14.14
C THR A 74 8.94 33.08 14.09
N ALA A 75 8.27 32.82 15.22
CA ALA A 75 7.29 33.65 15.92
C ALA A 75 5.85 33.46 15.40
N ALA A 76 4.94 33.36 16.38
CA ALA A 76 3.58 32.89 16.29
C ALA A 76 2.62 33.83 15.56
N SER A 77 1.45 33.30 15.17
CA SER A 77 0.19 34.04 15.18
C SER A 77 -0.98 33.06 15.28
N LEU A 78 -1.63 33.08 16.45
CA LEU A 78 -2.98 32.58 16.70
C LEU A 78 -3.97 33.52 16.04
N VAL A 79 -4.91 32.99 15.26
CA VAL A 79 -6.19 33.67 14.99
C VAL A 79 -7.30 32.63 15.10
N ALA A 80 -8.01 32.71 16.23
CA ALA A 80 -9.31 32.09 16.41
C ALA A 80 -10.38 33.08 15.94
N LEU A 81 -11.23 32.68 15.00
CA LEU A 81 -12.55 33.27 14.86
C LEU A 81 -13.59 32.16 14.91
N ALA A 82 -14.33 32.17 16.02
CA ALA A 82 -15.61 31.52 16.16
C ALA A 82 -16.66 32.34 15.39
N GLY A 83 -17.41 31.68 14.52
CA GLY A 83 -18.58 32.24 13.83
C GLY A 83 -19.77 31.34 14.09
N THR A 84 -20.75 31.88 14.80
CA THR A 84 -21.97 31.26 15.32
C THR A 84 -22.93 30.76 14.24
N ALA A 85 -23.64 29.69 14.59
CA ALA A 85 -24.72 29.09 13.84
C ALA A 85 -25.97 29.99 13.78
N THR A 86 -26.65 29.97 12.63
CA THR A 86 -28.04 30.40 12.48
C THR A 86 -28.91 29.19 12.14
N THR A 87 -29.74 28.80 13.10
CA THR A 87 -31.05 28.15 12.91
C THR A 87 -32.02 29.19 12.31
N ALA A 88 -33.13 28.94 11.62
CA ALA A 88 -34.00 27.79 11.48
C ALA A 88 -34.89 27.96 10.23
N GLN A 89 -35.41 26.84 9.74
CA GLN A 89 -36.79 26.55 9.29
C GLN A 89 -37.59 27.58 8.47
N ALA A 90 -37.97 27.14 7.27
CA ALA A 90 -39.28 27.46 6.69
C ALA A 90 -40.07 26.15 6.56
N ASP A 91 -41.21 26.11 7.25
CA ASP A 91 -42.32 25.18 7.06
C ASP A 91 -43.20 25.70 5.92
N ASP A 92 -43.61 24.79 5.04
CA ASP A 92 -44.85 24.81 4.24
C ASP A 92 -44.76 23.57 3.33
N LYS A 93 -45.81 22.86 2.94
CA LYS A 93 -47.19 22.64 3.35
C LYS A 93 -47.66 21.55 2.37
N ASP A 94 -48.76 20.90 2.74
CA ASP A 94 -49.69 20.25 1.82
C ASP A 94 -49.33 18.91 1.16
N ALA A 95 -49.91 17.90 1.80
CA ALA A 95 -50.50 16.68 1.27
C ALA A 95 -50.81 16.65 -0.23
N HIS A 96 -50.43 15.55 -0.89
CA HIS A 96 -51.20 14.98 -2.00
C HIS A 96 -51.25 13.45 -1.93
N THR A 97 -52.48 12.99 -2.09
CA THR A 97 -52.98 11.63 -2.25
C THR A 97 -52.28 10.80 -3.33
N GLY A 98 -52.08 9.52 -3.03
CA GLY A 98 -52.32 8.43 -4.00
C GLY A 98 -51.20 8.08 -4.96
N ALA A 99 -50.39 7.08 -4.61
CA ALA A 99 -49.97 6.02 -5.54
C ALA A 99 -49.42 4.82 -4.76
N LYS A 100 -50.12 3.68 -4.79
CA LYS A 100 -49.50 2.37 -4.57
C LYS A 100 -48.61 2.09 -5.79
N GLY A 101 -47.45 2.73 -5.84
CA GLY A 101 -46.35 2.34 -6.71
C GLY A 101 -45.50 1.32 -5.96
N THR A 102 -45.34 0.13 -6.53
CA THR A 102 -44.31 -0.83 -6.15
C THR A 102 -42.93 -0.20 -6.42
N HIS A 103 -42.45 0.61 -5.48
CA HIS A 103 -41.05 0.98 -5.44
C HIS A 103 -40.28 -0.26 -4.99
N ALA A 104 -39.72 -1.00 -5.95
CA ALA A 104 -38.51 -1.75 -5.70
C ALA A 104 -37.51 -0.74 -5.13
N GLY A 105 -37.37 -0.73 -3.80
CA GLY A 105 -36.54 0.23 -3.11
C GLY A 105 -35.15 0.17 -3.71
N LYS A 106 -34.71 1.26 -4.36
CA LYS A 106 -33.30 1.49 -4.60
C LYS A 106 -32.66 1.56 -3.21
N HIS A 107 -32.15 0.43 -2.74
CA HIS A 107 -31.25 0.44 -1.60
C HIS A 107 -30.16 1.48 -1.91
N PRO A 108 -29.90 2.43 -0.99
CA PRO A 108 -28.87 3.43 -1.22
C PRO A 108 -27.57 2.70 -1.57
N ILE A 109 -26.98 3.05 -2.71
CA ILE A 109 -25.68 2.51 -3.11
C ILE A 109 -24.66 3.17 -2.18
N HIS A 110 -24.26 2.45 -1.13
CA HIS A 110 -23.21 2.90 -0.24
C HIS A 110 -21.88 2.91 -0.99
N VAL A 111 -21.15 4.03 -0.89
CA VAL A 111 -19.80 4.15 -1.47
C VAL A 111 -18.80 3.62 -0.46
N LEU A 112 -18.27 2.42 -0.70
CA LEU A 112 -17.28 1.76 0.14
C LEU A 112 -15.94 1.62 -0.59
N TYR A 113 -14.88 2.19 0.00
CA TYR A 113 -13.52 2.11 -0.54
C TYR A 113 -12.45 2.09 0.55
N LEU A 114 -11.23 1.71 0.16
CA LEU A 114 -10.05 1.80 1.01
C LEU A 114 -9.29 3.10 0.74
N LYS A 115 -8.69 3.71 1.77
CA LYS A 115 -7.80 4.87 1.60
C LYS A 115 -6.49 4.63 2.33
N PHE A 116 -5.38 4.58 1.61
CA PHE A 116 -4.04 4.52 2.19
C PHE A 116 -3.41 5.91 2.19
N VAL A 117 -3.10 6.41 3.38
CA VAL A 117 -2.43 7.70 3.60
C VAL A 117 -1.00 7.43 4.01
N LYS A 118 -0.08 7.84 3.14
CA LYS A 118 1.35 7.71 3.37
C LYS A 118 1.84 8.70 4.41
N ASN A 119 2.66 8.21 5.34
CA ASN A 119 3.39 9.04 6.28
C ASN A 119 4.79 9.33 5.71
N LYS A 120 5.07 10.62 5.44
CA LYS A 120 6.33 11.07 4.82
C LYS A 120 7.51 11.11 5.78
N GLN A 121 7.25 11.03 7.08
CA GLN A 121 8.27 11.03 8.12
C GLN A 121 8.67 9.60 8.46
N ASP A 122 7.70 8.69 8.51
CA ASP A 122 7.92 7.27 8.77
C ASP A 122 6.99 6.40 7.90
N HIS A 123 7.57 5.75 6.90
CA HIS A 123 6.82 4.91 5.97
C HIS A 123 6.23 3.64 6.63
N THR A 124 6.70 3.26 7.82
CA THR A 124 6.15 2.15 8.63
C THR A 124 4.97 2.58 9.50
N ASP A 125 4.70 3.88 9.62
CA ASP A 125 3.59 4.45 10.39
C ASP A 125 2.60 5.22 9.50
N SER A 126 2.31 4.64 8.33
CA SER A 126 1.21 5.08 7.46
C SER A 126 -0.14 4.59 7.99
N ARG A 127 -1.24 5.04 7.37
CA ARG A 127 -2.60 4.65 7.78
C ARG A 127 -3.40 4.06 6.63
N LEU A 128 -4.04 2.93 6.87
CA LEU A 128 -5.06 2.38 5.99
C LEU A 128 -6.43 2.57 6.62
N TYR A 129 -7.32 3.25 5.90
CA TYR A 129 -8.69 3.53 6.32
C TYR A 129 -9.68 2.73 5.49
N VAL A 130 -10.77 2.31 6.14
CA VAL A 130 -12.01 1.92 5.46
C VAL A 130 -12.91 3.14 5.47
N VAL A 131 -13.36 3.56 4.29
CA VAL A 131 -14.23 4.72 4.11
C VAL A 131 -15.56 4.28 3.55
N ARG A 132 -16.65 4.65 4.23
CA ARG A 132 -18.03 4.40 3.82
C ARG A 132 -18.76 5.73 3.77
N ASP A 133 -19.35 6.04 2.62
CA ASP A 133 -20.16 7.25 2.41
C ASP A 133 -19.41 8.55 2.78
N GLY A 134 -18.10 8.57 2.52
CA GLY A 134 -17.21 9.69 2.83
C GLY A 134 -16.63 9.70 4.24
N SER A 135 -17.16 8.88 5.15
CA SER A 135 -16.71 8.79 6.55
C SER A 135 -15.76 7.63 6.79
N VAL A 136 -14.71 7.87 7.58
CA VAL A 136 -13.80 6.80 8.04
C VAL A 136 -14.53 5.96 9.09
N VAL A 137 -14.67 4.67 8.83
CA VAL A 137 -15.34 3.71 9.74
C VAL A 137 -14.37 2.74 10.41
N LYS A 138 -13.17 2.56 9.84
CA LYS A 138 -12.05 1.82 10.44
C LYS A 138 -10.74 2.52 10.10
N SER A 139 -9.77 2.41 11.01
CA SER A 139 -8.42 2.93 10.85
C SER A 139 -7.40 1.92 11.35
N TYR A 140 -6.40 1.63 10.54
CA TYR A 140 -5.33 0.69 10.88
C TYR A 140 -3.97 1.36 10.66
N ARG A 141 -3.02 1.11 11.57
CA ARG A 141 -1.60 1.34 11.28
C ARG A 141 -1.19 0.42 10.13
N ALA A 142 -0.43 0.96 9.19
CA ALA A 142 0.00 0.29 7.99
C ALA A 142 1.38 0.78 7.56
N GLY A 143 2.06 0.01 6.71
CA GLY A 143 3.33 0.43 6.14
C GLY A 143 3.52 0.01 4.70
N SER A 144 4.42 0.70 4.00
CA SER A 144 4.78 0.38 2.63
C SER A 144 6.20 0.85 2.33
N GLY A 145 6.92 0.08 1.52
CA GLY A 145 8.31 0.35 1.19
C GLY A 145 9.28 -0.14 2.27
N GLN A 146 10.58 -0.08 1.97
CA GLN A 146 11.64 -0.55 2.86
C GLN A 146 13.00 0.09 2.57
N GLY A 147 13.81 0.20 3.63
CA GLY A 147 15.19 0.68 3.56
C GLY A 147 15.31 2.17 3.21
N PRO A 148 16.52 2.63 2.83
CA PRO A 148 16.79 4.06 2.61
C PRO A 148 15.96 4.70 1.48
N ASP A 149 15.48 3.88 0.55
CA ASP A 149 14.68 4.29 -0.60
C ASP A 149 13.17 4.10 -0.39
N ALA A 150 12.73 3.78 0.84
CA ALA A 150 11.35 3.37 1.12
C ALA A 150 10.29 4.36 0.62
N MET A 151 10.55 5.66 0.71
CA MET A 151 9.59 6.70 0.34
C MET A 151 9.63 7.06 -1.16
N ASN A 152 10.47 6.40 -1.96
CA ASN A 152 10.55 6.65 -3.39
C ASN A 152 9.75 5.60 -4.17
N GLU A 153 8.51 5.91 -4.54
CA GLU A 153 7.60 5.00 -5.26
C GLU A 153 8.18 4.40 -6.56
N CYS A 154 9.10 5.11 -7.23
CA CYS A 154 9.76 4.65 -8.45
C CYS A 154 10.86 3.62 -8.19
N ARG A 155 11.23 3.37 -6.93
CA ARG A 155 12.26 2.37 -6.59
C ARG A 155 11.65 0.99 -6.56
N VAL A 156 11.77 0.26 -7.67
CA VAL A 156 11.30 -1.12 -7.79
C VAL A 156 11.78 -1.96 -6.59
N MET A 157 10.86 -2.74 -6.01
CA MET A 157 11.13 -3.63 -4.87
C MET A 157 11.58 -2.96 -3.56
N LYS A 158 11.58 -1.63 -3.47
CA LYS A 158 11.95 -0.92 -2.23
C LYS A 158 11.00 0.21 -1.89
N GLY A 159 10.64 0.99 -2.89
CA GLY A 159 9.70 2.10 -2.77
C GLY A 159 8.33 1.64 -2.32
N TRP A 160 7.68 2.51 -1.57
CA TRP A 160 6.28 2.41 -1.17
C TRP A 160 5.34 2.34 -2.38
N LEU A 161 4.10 1.99 -2.10
CA LEU A 161 3.03 1.97 -3.10
C LEU A 161 2.88 3.36 -3.74
N PRO A 162 2.87 3.48 -5.09
CA PRO A 162 2.65 4.75 -5.76
C PRO A 162 1.33 5.42 -5.36
N SER A 163 1.30 6.76 -5.43
CA SER A 163 0.03 7.49 -5.33
C SER A 163 -0.87 7.20 -6.52
N GLY A 164 -2.19 7.13 -6.28
CA GLY A 164 -3.18 6.92 -7.34
C GLY A 164 -4.38 6.11 -6.88
N ASP A 165 -5.27 5.84 -7.83
CA ASP A 165 -6.44 5.00 -7.63
C ASP A 165 -6.18 3.59 -8.17
N TYR A 166 -6.49 2.60 -7.35
CA TYR A 166 -6.26 1.19 -7.60
C TYR A 166 -7.59 0.46 -7.61
N SER A 167 -7.77 -0.46 -8.57
CA SER A 167 -8.85 -1.45 -8.47
C SER A 167 -8.43 -2.59 -7.54
N VAL A 168 -9.33 -3.01 -6.67
CA VAL A 168 -9.22 -4.29 -5.94
C VAL A 168 -9.54 -5.41 -6.91
N LYS A 169 -8.58 -6.30 -7.15
CA LYS A 169 -8.69 -7.42 -8.11
C LYS A 169 -9.24 -8.70 -7.50
N GLY A 170 -9.12 -8.86 -6.19
CA GLY A 170 -9.59 -10.03 -5.45
C GLY A 170 -9.06 -10.05 -4.03
N TYR A 171 -9.54 -11.00 -3.24
CA TYR A 171 -9.15 -11.20 -1.85
C TYR A 171 -9.18 -12.69 -1.49
N GLU A 172 -8.27 -13.12 -0.63
CA GLU A 172 -8.09 -14.52 -0.24
C GLU A 172 -7.69 -14.59 1.24
N ARG A 173 -8.30 -15.51 1.99
CA ARG A 173 -7.91 -15.81 3.38
C ARG A 173 -6.74 -16.79 3.48
N LYS A 174 -6.55 -17.58 2.43
CA LYS A 174 -5.61 -18.70 2.37
C LYS A 174 -4.63 -18.59 1.21
N HIS A 175 -4.23 -17.36 0.87
CA HIS A 175 -3.28 -17.13 -0.21
C HIS A 175 -1.98 -17.89 0.08
N ASN A 176 -1.40 -18.48 -0.96
CA ASN A 176 -0.23 -19.34 -0.84
C ASN A 176 0.76 -19.10 -1.99
N GLY A 177 1.22 -17.86 -2.10
CA GLY A 177 2.30 -17.45 -2.98
C GLY A 177 3.53 -17.05 -2.16
N ASP A 178 4.24 -16.04 -2.64
CA ASP A 178 5.35 -15.43 -1.90
C ASP A 178 4.87 -14.66 -0.65
N ILE A 179 3.62 -14.18 -0.70
CA ILE A 179 2.86 -13.78 0.48
C ILE A 179 1.93 -14.92 0.89
N LYS A 180 1.54 -14.98 2.15
CA LYS A 180 0.69 -16.04 2.68
C LYS A 180 -0.45 -15.49 3.53
N GLY A 181 -1.55 -16.25 3.57
CA GLY A 181 -2.71 -15.95 4.41
C GLY A 181 -3.63 -14.91 3.79
N TYR A 182 -3.96 -13.89 4.56
CA TYR A 182 -4.90 -12.84 4.18
C TYR A 182 -4.23 -11.89 3.18
N ALA A 183 -4.76 -11.80 1.96
CA ALA A 183 -4.19 -11.00 0.89
C ALA A 183 -5.26 -10.39 -0.01
N ILE A 184 -5.20 -9.07 -0.22
CA ILE A 184 -6.06 -8.34 -1.16
C ILE A 184 -5.19 -7.91 -2.34
N ALA A 185 -5.52 -8.37 -3.54
CA ALA A 185 -4.81 -8.05 -4.76
C ALA A 185 -5.20 -6.68 -5.31
N LEU A 186 -4.22 -5.90 -5.75
CA LEU A 186 -4.42 -4.58 -6.34
C LEU A 186 -4.07 -4.58 -7.83
N SER A 187 -4.62 -3.63 -8.58
CA SER A 187 -4.18 -3.33 -9.95
C SER A 187 -2.70 -2.93 -9.99
N ASN A 188 -2.07 -3.14 -11.15
CA ASN A 188 -0.75 -2.55 -11.40
C ASN A 188 -0.89 -1.02 -11.44
N ALA A 189 0.21 -0.32 -11.17
CA ALA A 189 0.28 1.13 -11.30
C ALA A 189 1.59 1.54 -11.96
N THR A 190 1.56 2.67 -12.66
CA THR A 190 2.77 3.34 -13.15
C THR A 190 3.12 4.44 -12.16
N CYS A 191 4.38 4.52 -11.77
CA CYS A 191 4.85 5.57 -10.88
C CYS A 191 4.76 6.95 -11.54
N LYS A 192 4.94 8.02 -10.76
CA LYS A 192 4.92 9.41 -11.24
C LYS A 192 5.91 9.75 -12.36
N ASP A 193 6.94 8.92 -12.58
CA ASP A 193 7.88 9.09 -13.69
C ASP A 193 7.31 8.68 -15.05
N GLY A 194 6.10 8.08 -15.09
CA GLY A 194 5.45 7.61 -16.30
C GLY A 194 6.11 6.38 -16.94
N LYS A 195 7.14 5.81 -16.32
CA LYS A 195 7.99 4.75 -16.90
C LYS A 195 8.03 3.50 -16.03
N THR A 196 8.11 3.66 -14.72
CA THR A 196 8.28 2.56 -13.79
C THR A 196 6.95 1.90 -13.51
N ALA A 197 6.76 0.68 -14.02
CA ALA A 197 5.60 -0.13 -13.71
C ALA A 197 5.78 -0.87 -12.39
N ARG A 198 4.79 -0.75 -11.50
CA ARG A 198 4.65 -1.51 -10.26
C ARG A 198 3.61 -2.59 -10.45
N LYS A 199 4.01 -3.83 -10.21
CA LYS A 199 3.21 -5.03 -10.41
C LYS A 199 3.12 -5.81 -9.10
N ASP A 200 2.15 -6.71 -9.06
CA ASP A 200 1.99 -7.70 -8.00
C ASP A 200 1.90 -7.04 -6.61
N LEU A 201 0.99 -6.07 -6.55
CA LEU A 201 0.76 -5.22 -5.39
C LEU A 201 -0.38 -5.79 -4.55
N PHE A 202 -0.16 -5.86 -3.23
CA PHE A 202 -1.11 -6.46 -2.30
C PHE A 202 -1.28 -5.62 -1.04
N ILE A 203 -2.42 -5.78 -0.38
CA ILE A 203 -2.59 -5.51 1.05
C ILE A 203 -2.52 -6.84 1.77
N HIS A 204 -1.56 -7.03 2.66
CA HIS A 204 -1.36 -8.30 3.33
C HIS A 204 -0.66 -8.16 4.69
N SER A 205 -0.44 -9.30 5.34
CA SER A 205 0.32 -9.40 6.59
C SER A 205 1.38 -10.50 6.47
N GLU A 206 2.28 -10.58 7.45
CA GLU A 206 3.15 -11.74 7.67
C GLU A 206 2.42 -12.75 8.55
N MET A 207 2.17 -13.92 7.99
CA MET A 207 1.42 -15.01 8.63
C MET A 207 1.60 -16.30 7.82
N THR A 208 1.21 -17.43 8.40
CA THR A 208 1.08 -18.68 7.65
C THR A 208 -0.06 -18.60 6.64
N ARG A 209 -0.12 -19.58 5.74
CA ARG A 209 -1.22 -19.71 4.78
C ARG A 209 -2.59 -19.71 5.46
N ASP A 210 -2.70 -20.31 6.64
CA ASP A 210 -3.97 -20.40 7.36
C ASP A 210 -4.21 -19.21 8.31
N GLY A 211 -3.38 -18.15 8.18
CA GLY A 211 -3.50 -16.91 8.95
C GLY A 211 -2.94 -16.98 10.37
N GLY A 212 -2.19 -18.02 10.71
CA GLY A 212 -1.50 -18.18 11.99
C GLY A 212 -0.12 -17.55 12.01
N ARG A 213 0.62 -17.72 13.12
CA ARG A 213 2.04 -17.35 13.23
C ARG A 213 2.90 -18.53 12.76
N GLY A 214 3.87 -18.25 11.89
CA GLY A 214 4.85 -19.23 11.41
C GLY A 214 6.22 -19.07 12.07
N GLY A 215 7.12 -20.02 11.79
CA GLY A 215 8.53 -19.94 12.18
C GLY A 215 9.37 -19.00 11.30
N PRO A 216 9.29 -19.09 9.96
CA PRO A 216 10.03 -18.20 9.07
C PRO A 216 9.61 -16.73 9.22
N GLU A 217 10.57 -15.82 9.01
CA GLU A 217 10.34 -14.37 9.14
C GLU A 217 9.14 -13.89 8.32
N SER A 218 9.04 -14.29 7.05
CA SER A 218 7.92 -13.90 6.18
C SER A 218 6.53 -14.35 6.65
N GLN A 219 6.45 -15.19 7.68
CA GLN A 219 5.23 -15.74 8.26
C GLN A 219 5.06 -15.33 9.72
N ARG A 220 5.91 -14.46 10.25
CA ARG A 220 6.00 -14.17 11.67
C ARG A 220 6.03 -12.67 11.91
N TRP A 221 4.95 -12.16 12.48
CA TRP A 221 4.89 -10.79 12.94
C TRP A 221 5.65 -10.64 14.28
N ASP A 222 6.73 -9.88 14.27
CA ASP A 222 7.63 -9.57 15.37
C ASP A 222 7.64 -8.08 15.76
N GLY A 223 7.06 -7.17 14.96
CA GLY A 223 6.85 -5.78 15.38
C GLY A 223 6.85 -4.73 14.28
N VAL A 224 7.46 -3.58 14.57
CA VAL A 224 7.44 -2.40 13.69
C VAL A 224 8.10 -2.69 12.33
N LYS A 225 9.17 -3.50 12.33
CA LYS A 225 9.90 -3.84 11.10
C LYS A 225 9.03 -4.58 10.07
N ASP A 226 7.96 -5.26 10.45
CA ASP A 226 7.15 -6.06 9.50
C ASP A 226 6.16 -5.21 8.71
N TYR A 227 6.08 -3.92 9.03
CA TYR A 227 5.45 -2.91 8.18
C TYR A 227 6.27 -2.58 6.93
N ASN A 228 7.55 -3.01 6.86
CA ASN A 228 8.38 -2.91 5.66
C ASN A 228 7.88 -3.82 4.55
N SER A 229 7.97 -3.36 3.30
CA SER A 229 7.55 -4.16 2.14
C SER A 229 8.23 -3.75 0.84
N ASN A 230 8.13 -4.60 -0.19
CA ASN A 230 8.56 -4.30 -1.56
C ASN A 230 7.58 -3.38 -2.33
N GLY A 231 6.83 -2.54 -1.61
CA GLY A 231 5.79 -1.64 -2.15
C GLY A 231 4.35 -2.15 -1.99
N CYS A 232 4.14 -3.26 -1.27
CA CYS A 232 2.81 -3.67 -0.80
C CYS A 232 2.37 -2.83 0.40
N ILE A 233 1.11 -2.92 0.80
CA ILE A 233 0.64 -2.42 2.09
C ILE A 233 0.69 -3.57 3.09
N LYS A 234 1.42 -3.37 4.19
CA LYS A 234 1.52 -4.30 5.31
C LYS A 234 0.63 -3.87 6.45
N LEU A 235 -0.08 -4.83 7.03
CA LEU A 235 -0.88 -4.68 8.24
C LEU A 235 -0.47 -5.74 9.26
N ARG A 236 -0.68 -5.45 10.54
CA ARG A 236 -0.58 -6.46 11.61
C ARG A 236 -1.62 -7.58 11.40
N PRO A 237 -1.33 -8.84 11.78
CA PRO A 237 -2.23 -9.98 11.53
C PRO A 237 -3.65 -9.81 12.06
N ASP A 238 -3.83 -9.22 13.24
CA ASP A 238 -5.14 -8.93 13.82
C ASP A 238 -5.88 -7.83 13.06
N HIS A 239 -5.19 -6.77 12.62
CA HIS A 239 -5.80 -5.68 11.85
C HIS A 239 -6.36 -6.17 10.51
N ILE A 240 -5.62 -6.99 9.76
CA ILE A 240 -6.12 -7.51 8.48
C ILE A 240 -7.27 -8.50 8.68
N LYS A 241 -7.27 -9.28 9.77
CA LYS A 241 -8.38 -10.17 10.12
C LYS A 241 -9.64 -9.40 10.51
N ASP A 242 -9.51 -8.36 11.35
CA ASP A 242 -10.62 -7.46 11.69
C ASP A 242 -11.19 -6.79 10.43
N MET A 243 -10.31 -6.31 9.55
CA MET A 243 -10.72 -5.71 8.27
C MET A 243 -11.49 -6.69 7.39
N TYR A 244 -11.02 -7.94 7.24
CA TYR A 244 -11.75 -8.99 6.50
C TYR A 244 -13.11 -9.29 7.14
N GLY A 245 -13.15 -9.47 8.46
CA GLY A 245 -14.39 -9.74 9.18
C GLY A 245 -15.40 -8.58 9.05
N TRP A 246 -14.91 -7.35 8.94
CA TRP A 246 -15.77 -6.20 8.67
C TRP A 246 -16.30 -6.21 7.23
N PHE A 247 -15.47 -6.52 6.23
CA PHE A 247 -15.91 -6.59 4.82
C PHE A 247 -16.90 -7.71 4.54
N GLU A 248 -16.80 -8.85 5.21
CA GLU A 248 -17.79 -9.93 5.05
C GLU A 248 -19.20 -9.51 5.49
N LYS A 249 -19.29 -8.63 6.47
CA LYS A 249 -20.57 -8.14 7.00
C LYS A 249 -21.10 -6.94 6.22
N ASN A 250 -20.21 -6.11 5.66
CA ASN A 250 -20.55 -4.80 5.11
C ASN A 250 -20.34 -4.68 3.60
N GLY A 251 -19.89 -5.74 2.95
CA GLY A 251 -19.49 -5.74 1.55
C GLY A 251 -18.00 -5.44 1.36
N TRP A 252 -17.48 -5.86 0.20
CA TRP A 252 -16.08 -5.70 -0.16
C TRP A 252 -15.85 -4.41 -0.96
N PRO A 253 -14.80 -3.63 -0.62
CA PRO A 253 -14.44 -2.44 -1.40
C PRO A 253 -13.92 -2.87 -2.77
N ARG A 254 -14.26 -2.09 -3.80
CA ARG A 254 -13.77 -2.31 -5.17
C ARG A 254 -12.54 -1.47 -5.51
N THR A 255 -12.24 -0.47 -4.69
CA THR A 255 -11.18 0.50 -4.96
C THR A 255 -10.34 0.79 -3.72
N LEU A 256 -9.10 1.16 -3.97
CA LEU A 256 -8.16 1.72 -3.01
C LEU A 256 -7.65 3.06 -3.56
N LYS A 257 -7.74 4.11 -2.76
CA LYS A 257 -7.13 5.41 -3.04
C LYS A 257 -5.85 5.57 -2.23
N VAL A 258 -4.74 5.85 -2.91
CA VAL A 258 -3.43 6.09 -2.27
C VAL A 258 -3.06 7.56 -2.37
N VAL A 259 -2.80 8.18 -1.23
CA VAL A 259 -2.48 9.61 -1.13
C VAL A 259 -1.27 9.85 -0.22
N GLY A 260 -0.65 11.03 -0.38
CA GLY A 260 0.51 11.48 0.41
C GLY A 260 1.73 11.73 -0.46
#